data_AF-A0A6P5MZW0-F1
#
_entry.id   AF-A0A6P5MZW0-F1
#
_cell.length_a   1.000
_cell.length_b   1.000
_cell.length_c   1.000
_cell.angle_alpha   90.00
_cell.angle_beta   90.00
_cell.angle_gamma   90.00
#
_symmetry.space_group_name_H-M   'P 1'
#
loop_
_entity.id
_entity.type
_entity.pdbx_description
1 polymer ?
#
loop_
_entity_poly.entity_id
_entity_poly.type
_entity_poly.pdbx_seq_one_letter_code
_entity_poly.pdbx_strand_id
1 'polypeptide(L)'
;MMIVTEAQQSRRPQRRRQRDEPMEEEESQEEEEAQEEEEPQHVQPHDNLNMTQMQEAIGRLSQQYTRIQERQEEYHLQYMKHQQEQEEWQLKMMNQQSEFESKFFVMQEEHVFQSHESFGKLAQMQAENMRALKEFTALQDARYEVQADYNINSQIKLNYIGEHQHNMDPAFPTFDEFFKKKSEIEVSKAMSLEDRVEETMNKAGFWKGQQTTGLDTEDTTPQANARRKKKHDK
;
A
#
# COMPACT_ATOMS: atom_id res chain seq x y z
N MET A 1 -3.37 36.31 -12.65
CA MET A 1 -4.52 35.81 -11.86
C MET A 1 -3.96 35.01 -10.70
N MET A 2 -4.29 35.44 -9.47
CA MET A 2 -4.10 34.68 -8.22
C MET A 2 -4.99 33.42 -8.27
N ILE A 3 -4.67 32.31 -7.59
CA ILE A 3 -5.01 32.10 -6.17
C ILE A 3 -3.98 31.16 -5.52
N VAL A 4 -3.48 31.63 -4.38
CA VAL A 4 -2.70 30.93 -3.35
C VAL A 4 -3.69 30.44 -2.29
N THR A 5 -3.51 29.25 -1.75
CA THR A 5 -4.06 28.88 -0.43
C THR A 5 -2.90 28.60 0.53
N GLU A 6 -2.81 29.47 1.53
CA GLU A 6 -2.06 29.38 2.78
C GLU A 6 -2.23 27.99 3.43
N ALA A 7 -1.30 27.40 4.17
CA ALA A 7 -0.38 28.00 5.10
C ALA A 7 0.80 27.06 5.37
N GLN A 8 1.95 27.35 4.78
CA GLN A 8 3.26 26.98 5.30
C GLN A 8 4.23 28.07 4.86
N GLN A 9 5.12 28.47 5.76
CA GLN A 9 6.26 29.39 5.58
C GLN A 9 6.09 30.82 6.08
N SER A 10 6.42 31.00 7.35
CA SER A 10 7.14 32.18 7.87
C SER A 10 7.61 31.76 9.28
N ARG A 11 8.85 31.80 9.74
CA ARG A 11 10.17 32.32 9.33
C ARG A 11 11.22 31.59 10.20
N ARG A 12 12.45 31.42 9.69
CA ARG A 12 13.70 31.41 10.48
C ARG A 12 14.63 32.46 9.83
N PRO A 13 15.74 32.92 10.44
CA PRO A 13 16.07 33.18 11.85
C PRO A 13 16.73 34.57 12.06
N GLN A 14 16.82 35.11 13.30
CA GLN A 14 17.96 35.98 13.68
C GLN A 14 18.10 36.23 15.19
N ARG A 15 19.34 36.08 15.67
CA ARG A 15 19.93 36.49 16.95
C ARG A 15 19.39 37.83 17.48
N ARG A 16 19.11 37.88 18.79
CA ARG A 16 19.67 38.89 19.71
C ARG A 16 19.68 38.34 21.15
N ARG A 17 20.81 38.58 21.80
CA ARG A 17 21.17 38.22 23.17
C ARG A 17 20.22 38.90 24.17
N GLN A 18 19.69 38.16 25.14
CA GLN A 18 19.71 38.58 26.53
C GLN A 18 20.08 37.36 27.37
N ARG A 19 21.20 37.54 28.07
CA ARG A 19 21.79 36.65 29.05
C ARG A 19 21.28 37.21 30.37
N ASP A 20 20.37 36.52 31.02
CA ASP A 20 20.07 36.77 32.43
C ASP A 20 20.81 35.68 33.20
N GLU A 21 22.02 36.04 33.66
CA GLU A 21 22.68 35.37 34.77
C GLU A 21 21.93 35.76 36.06
N PRO A 22 21.53 34.82 36.93
CA PRO A 22 21.39 35.16 38.33
C PRO A 22 22.79 35.27 38.93
N MET A 23 23.09 36.51 39.29
CA MET A 23 24.24 37.02 40.02
C MET A 23 24.54 36.16 41.25
N GLU A 24 25.81 35.75 41.38
CA GLU A 24 26.39 35.32 42.65
C GLU A 24 26.22 36.46 43.66
N GLU A 25 25.40 36.25 44.70
CA GLU A 25 25.49 37.02 45.94
C GLU A 25 26.55 36.34 46.81
N GLU A 26 27.77 36.84 46.69
CA GLU A 26 28.80 36.73 47.72
C GLU A 26 28.68 37.96 48.64
N GLU A 27 29.17 37.79 49.87
CA GLU A 27 29.18 38.73 51.01
C GLU A 27 27.90 38.79 51.85
N SER A 28 27.92 38.05 52.95
CA SER A 28 28.09 38.68 54.28
C SER A 28 28.50 37.60 55.28
N GLN A 29 29.79 37.53 55.56
CA GLN A 29 30.29 36.99 56.81
C GLN A 29 29.70 37.86 57.93
N GLU A 30 28.64 37.39 58.58
CA GLU A 30 28.36 37.80 59.95
C GLU A 30 29.07 36.80 60.85
N GLU A 31 30.29 37.17 61.24
CA GLU A 31 30.89 36.76 62.49
C GLU A 31 29.92 37.14 63.62
N GLU A 32 29.02 36.23 63.99
CA GLU A 32 28.48 36.21 65.34
C GLU A 32 29.61 35.71 66.26
N GLU A 33 30.50 36.64 66.62
CA GLU A 33 31.18 36.61 67.91
C GLU A 33 30.08 36.60 68.98
N ALA A 34 29.63 35.41 69.35
CA ALA A 34 28.94 35.20 70.60
C ALA A 34 29.91 35.60 71.71
N GLN A 35 29.75 36.84 72.18
CA GLN A 35 30.37 37.37 73.38
C GLN A 35 30.23 36.31 74.48
N GLU A 36 31.37 35.75 74.88
CA GLU A 36 31.53 35.06 76.14
C GLU A 36 31.13 36.05 77.24
N GLU A 37 29.89 35.96 77.72
CA GLU A 37 29.59 36.42 79.07
C GLU A 37 30.42 35.56 80.02
N GLU A 38 31.60 36.05 80.38
CA GLU A 38 32.31 35.65 81.59
C GLU A 38 31.41 36.00 82.79
N GLU A 39 30.49 35.10 83.13
CA GLU A 39 29.95 35.03 84.48
C GLU A 39 31.11 34.60 85.39
N PRO A 40 31.51 35.39 86.40
CA PRO A 40 32.38 34.89 87.44
C PRO A 40 31.54 33.90 88.25
N GLN A 41 31.60 32.62 87.90
CA GLN A 41 31.16 31.56 88.81
C GLN A 41 32.03 31.67 90.05
N HIS A 42 31.41 32.26 91.06
CA HIS A 42 31.83 32.32 92.42
C HIS A 42 32.40 30.95 92.83
N VAL A 43 33.73 30.87 92.91
CA VAL A 43 34.42 29.72 93.50
C VAL A 43 34.08 29.75 94.99
N GLN A 44 32.97 29.08 95.32
CA GLN A 44 32.67 28.66 96.67
C GLN A 44 33.85 27.82 97.16
N PRO A 45 34.43 28.17 98.33
CA PRO A 45 35.62 27.50 98.83
C PRO A 45 35.25 26.08 99.27
N HIS A 46 35.92 25.11 98.65
CA HIS A 46 36.16 23.76 99.14
C HIS A 46 34.99 23.07 99.87
N ASP A 47 34.18 22.36 99.09
CA ASP A 47 33.88 20.96 99.41
C ASP A 47 34.63 20.10 98.39
N ASN A 48 35.65 19.38 98.86
CA ASN A 48 36.52 18.42 98.16
C ASN A 48 36.23 18.26 96.65
N LEU A 49 36.94 19.02 95.79
CA LEU A 49 37.09 18.65 94.38
C LEU A 49 37.81 17.30 94.35
N ASN A 50 37.02 16.24 94.22
CA ASN A 50 37.51 14.89 94.11
C ASN A 50 38.32 14.84 92.79
N MET A 51 39.66 14.75 92.86
CA MET A 51 40.56 14.60 91.69
C MET A 51 40.05 13.53 90.71
N THR A 52 39.38 12.51 91.24
CA THR A 52 38.70 11.46 90.48
C THR A 52 37.57 12.01 89.58
N GLN A 53 36.74 12.94 90.05
CA GLN A 53 35.67 13.55 89.26
C GLN A 53 36.21 14.42 88.12
N MET A 54 37.32 15.12 88.33
CA MET A 54 37.93 15.96 87.29
C MET A 54 38.58 15.10 86.19
N GLN A 55 39.27 14.02 86.56
CA GLN A 55 39.75 13.04 85.58
C GLN A 55 38.61 12.34 84.84
N GLU A 56 37.53 12.02 85.53
CA GLU A 56 36.34 11.43 84.92
C GLU A 56 35.65 12.42 83.95
N ALA A 57 35.59 13.71 84.29
CA ALA A 57 35.08 14.76 83.41
C ALA A 57 35.94 14.91 82.14
N ILE A 58 37.28 14.93 82.27
CA ILE A 58 38.21 14.97 81.12
C ILE A 58 38.05 13.72 80.24
N GLY A 59 37.91 12.54 80.84
CA GLY A 59 37.66 11.29 80.12
C GLY A 59 36.34 11.32 79.34
N ARG A 60 35.27 11.84 79.95
CA ARG A 60 33.96 12.01 79.30
C ARG A 60 34.02 13.03 78.15
N LEU A 61 34.76 14.12 78.33
CA LEU A 61 34.90 15.20 77.34
C LEU A 61 35.74 14.74 76.14
N SER A 62 36.82 13.98 76.38
CA SER A 62 37.59 13.30 75.34
C SER A 62 36.73 12.31 74.54
N GLN A 63 35.93 11.47 75.21
CA GLN A 63 35.00 10.56 74.53
C GLN A 63 33.92 11.31 73.74
N GLN A 64 33.44 12.45 74.24
CA GLN A 64 32.52 13.29 73.48
C GLN A 64 33.18 13.88 72.23
N TYR A 65 34.41 14.38 72.33
CA TYR A 65 35.16 14.91 71.20
C TYR A 65 35.37 13.83 70.12
N THR A 66 35.77 12.62 70.52
CA THR A 66 35.91 11.49 69.59
C THR A 66 34.59 11.16 68.89
N ARG A 67 33.47 11.09 69.63
CA ARG A 67 32.15 10.84 69.04
C ARG A 67 31.67 11.96 68.11
N ILE A 68 32.05 13.20 68.38
CA ILE A 68 31.71 14.35 67.52
C ILE A 68 32.51 14.25 66.22
N GLN A 69 33.80 13.93 66.30
CA GLN A 69 34.66 13.76 65.15
C GLN A 69 34.20 12.58 64.26
N GLU A 70 33.93 11.41 64.84
CA GLU A 70 33.42 10.25 64.11
C GLU A 70 32.11 10.56 63.39
N ARG A 71 31.21 11.32 64.04
CA ARG A 71 29.94 11.73 63.44
C ARG A 71 30.14 12.69 62.26
N GLN A 72 31.16 13.55 62.33
CA GLN A 72 31.49 14.48 61.25
C GLN A 72 32.07 13.73 60.04
N GLU A 73 32.95 12.76 60.28
CA GLU A 73 33.50 11.89 59.24
C GLU A 73 32.40 11.04 58.58
N GLU A 74 31.49 10.49 59.37
CA GLU A 74 30.36 9.69 58.88
C GLU A 74 29.37 10.52 58.05
N TYR A 75 29.11 11.77 58.46
CA TYR A 75 28.31 12.71 57.66
C TYR A 75 29.00 13.02 56.32
N HIS A 76 30.31 13.26 56.32
CA HIS A 76 31.07 13.54 55.09
C HIS A 76 31.09 12.32 54.16
N LEU A 77 31.27 11.12 54.70
CA LEU A 77 31.20 9.86 53.94
C LEU A 77 29.81 9.65 53.32
N GLN A 78 28.74 9.89 54.07
CA GLN A 78 27.38 9.80 53.53
C GLN A 78 27.12 10.82 52.43
N TYR A 79 27.61 12.05 52.59
CA TYR A 79 27.50 13.09 51.58
C TYR A 79 28.19 12.68 50.27
N MET A 80 29.45 12.22 50.34
CA MET A 80 30.20 11.75 49.17
C MET A 80 29.52 10.57 48.50
N LYS A 81 29.01 9.60 49.27
CA LYS A 81 28.29 8.44 48.74
C LYS A 81 27.00 8.88 48.02
N HIS A 82 26.25 9.82 48.60
CA HIS A 82 25.03 10.34 47.99
C HIS A 82 25.32 11.07 46.67
N GLN A 83 26.40 11.84 46.61
CA GLN A 83 26.82 12.50 45.38
C GLN A 83 27.21 11.49 44.29
N GLN A 84 27.96 10.44 44.64
CA GLN A 84 28.31 9.39 43.69
C GLN A 84 27.08 8.65 43.16
N GLU A 85 26.13 8.30 44.04
CA GLU A 85 24.88 7.64 43.63
C GLU A 85 24.03 8.53 42.69
N GLN A 86 24.03 9.84 42.92
CA GLN A 86 23.40 10.82 42.02
C GLN A 86 24.05 10.82 40.63
N GLU A 87 25.38 10.88 40.55
CA GLU A 87 26.13 10.86 39.28
C GLU A 87 25.92 9.54 38.52
N GLU A 88 25.98 8.41 39.22
CA GLU A 88 25.72 7.09 38.64
C GLU A 88 24.30 6.97 38.11
N TRP A 89 23.32 7.52 38.84
CA TRP A 89 21.93 7.54 38.39
C TRP A 89 21.74 8.38 37.13
N GLN A 90 22.36 9.56 37.06
CA GLN A 90 22.35 10.40 35.85
C GLN A 90 23.00 9.70 34.67
N LEU A 91 24.16 9.06 34.89
CA LEU A 91 24.88 8.35 33.84
C LEU A 91 24.07 7.16 33.31
N LYS A 92 23.40 6.44 34.22
CA LYS A 92 22.50 5.33 33.87
C LYS A 92 21.32 5.81 33.03
N MET A 93 20.72 6.94 33.40
CA MET A 93 19.63 7.55 32.62
C MET A 93 20.11 7.97 31.22
N MET A 94 21.26 8.63 31.12
CA MET A 94 21.84 9.03 29.84
C MET A 94 22.15 7.83 28.95
N ASN A 95 22.74 6.77 29.52
CA ASN A 95 23.07 5.57 28.77
C ASN A 95 21.82 4.85 28.28
N GLN A 96 20.79 4.72 29.12
CA GLN A 96 19.52 4.12 28.71
C GLN A 96 18.82 4.90 27.59
N GLN A 97 18.86 6.23 27.66
CA GLN A 97 18.35 7.08 26.58
C GLN A 97 19.18 6.89 25.29
N SER A 98 20.50 6.92 25.38
CA SER A 98 21.40 6.72 24.23
C SER A 98 21.20 5.35 23.58
N GLU A 99 21.02 4.29 24.36
CA GLU A 99 20.75 2.95 23.84
C GLU A 99 19.40 2.88 23.13
N PHE A 100 18.37 3.52 23.69
CA PHE A 100 17.05 3.58 23.07
C PHE A 100 17.11 4.33 21.74
N GLU A 101 17.73 5.50 21.72
CA GLU A 101 17.91 6.32 20.51
C GLU A 101 18.71 5.56 19.44
N SER A 102 19.80 4.88 19.82
CA SER A 102 20.61 4.07 18.91
C SER A 102 19.80 2.93 18.29
N LYS A 103 19.07 2.15 19.11
CA LYS A 103 18.22 1.05 18.63
C LYS A 103 17.11 1.54 17.72
N PHE A 104 16.49 2.67 18.06
CA PHE A 104 15.44 3.29 17.26
C PHE A 104 15.97 3.70 15.88
N PHE A 105 17.16 4.31 15.82
CA PHE A 105 17.75 4.75 14.57
C PHE A 105 18.11 3.58 13.65
N VAL A 106 18.73 2.53 14.20
CA VAL A 106 19.07 1.31 13.44
C VAL A 106 17.81 0.65 12.89
N MET A 107 16.75 0.53 13.70
CA MET A 107 15.48 -0.05 13.26
C MET A 107 14.83 0.78 12.15
N GLN A 108 14.88 2.11 12.25
CA GLN A 108 14.35 2.99 11.21
C GLN A 108 15.15 2.85 9.91
N GLU A 109 16.48 2.86 9.97
CA GLU A 109 17.35 2.71 8.82
C GLU A 109 17.14 1.37 8.11
N GLU A 110 17.07 0.28 8.89
CA GLU A 110 16.82 -1.05 8.35
C GLU A 110 15.45 -1.13 7.66
N HIS A 111 14.41 -0.57 8.27
CA HIS A 111 13.08 -0.53 7.65
C HIS A 111 13.06 0.27 6.34
N VAL A 112 13.74 1.43 6.31
CA VAL A 112 13.86 2.24 5.09
C VAL A 112 14.64 1.48 4.01
N PHE A 113 15.73 0.82 4.38
CA PHE A 113 16.54 0.04 3.46
C PHE A 113 15.76 -1.14 2.86
N GLN A 114 15.11 -1.95 3.70
CA GLN A 114 14.27 -3.06 3.25
C GLN A 114 13.13 -2.58 2.34
N SER A 115 12.47 -1.47 2.71
CA SER A 115 11.43 -0.88 1.90
C SER A 115 11.96 -0.46 0.53
N HIS A 116 13.07 0.28 0.50
CA HIS A 116 13.69 0.73 -0.74
C HIS A 116 14.12 -0.44 -1.63
N GLU A 117 14.73 -1.48 -1.07
CA GLU A 117 15.10 -2.69 -1.79
C GLU A 117 13.87 -3.40 -2.39
N SER A 118 12.80 -3.53 -1.61
CA SER A 118 11.55 -4.15 -2.06
C SER A 118 10.90 -3.38 -3.22
N PHE A 119 10.89 -2.04 -3.14
CA PHE A 119 10.40 -1.19 -4.23
C PHE A 119 11.29 -1.28 -5.46
N GLY A 120 12.61 -1.36 -5.29
CA GLY A 120 13.56 -1.58 -6.38
C GLY A 120 13.29 -2.89 -7.12
N LYS A 121 13.10 -4.00 -6.38
CA LYS A 121 12.74 -5.31 -6.94
C LYS A 121 11.40 -5.26 -7.68
N LEU A 122 10.40 -4.60 -7.10
CA LEU A 122 9.09 -4.44 -7.73
C LEU A 122 9.19 -3.65 -9.04
N ALA A 123 9.94 -2.55 -9.06
CA ALA A 123 10.15 -1.74 -10.26
C ALA A 123 10.88 -2.53 -11.36
N GLN A 124 11.91 -3.31 -10.99
CA GLN A 124 12.59 -4.19 -11.92
C GLN A 124 11.65 -5.23 -12.52
N MET A 125 10.87 -5.92 -11.68
CA MET A 125 9.90 -6.91 -12.13
C MET A 125 8.84 -6.28 -13.06
N GLN A 126 8.38 -5.07 -12.76
CA GLN A 126 7.46 -4.34 -13.62
C GLN A 126 8.08 -4.04 -15.00
N ALA A 127 9.34 -3.60 -15.02
CA ALA A 127 10.04 -3.31 -16.27
C ALA A 127 10.26 -4.57 -17.13
N GLU A 128 10.62 -5.68 -16.49
CA GLU A 128 10.79 -6.98 -17.16
C GLU A 128 9.47 -7.51 -17.71
N ASN A 129 8.38 -7.44 -16.94
CA ASN A 129 7.05 -7.83 -17.41
C ASN A 129 6.59 -6.99 -18.61
N MET A 130 6.82 -5.66 -18.56
CA MET A 130 6.49 -4.78 -19.67
C MET A 130 7.32 -5.08 -20.91
N ARG A 131 8.59 -5.47 -20.75
CA ARG A 131 9.43 -5.91 -21.87
C ARG A 131 8.90 -7.22 -22.48
N ALA A 132 8.66 -8.23 -21.65
CA ALA A 132 8.15 -9.53 -22.09
C ALA A 132 6.80 -9.40 -22.81
N LEU A 133 5.89 -8.55 -22.30
CA LEU A 133 4.61 -8.29 -22.95
C LEU A 133 4.80 -7.69 -24.35
N LYS A 134 5.69 -6.71 -24.50
CA LYS A 134 6.00 -6.10 -25.81
C LYS A 134 6.56 -7.12 -26.79
N GLU A 135 7.48 -7.98 -26.33
CA GLU A 135 8.04 -9.06 -27.15
C GLU A 135 6.96 -10.06 -27.58
N PHE A 136 6.07 -10.45 -26.65
CA PHE A 136 4.95 -11.33 -26.95
C PHE A 136 4.01 -10.73 -28.01
N THR A 137 3.63 -9.46 -27.85
CA THR A 137 2.77 -8.78 -28.83
C THR A 137 3.44 -8.70 -30.20
N ALA A 138 4.72 -8.35 -30.28
CA ALA A 138 5.44 -8.30 -31.54
C ALA A 138 5.51 -9.67 -32.24
N LEU A 139 5.73 -10.75 -31.48
CA LEU A 139 5.69 -12.11 -32.02
C LEU A 139 4.30 -12.50 -32.50
N GLN A 140 3.26 -12.11 -31.76
CA GLN A 140 1.88 -12.37 -32.14
C GLN A 140 1.52 -11.65 -33.44
N ASP A 141 1.90 -10.39 -33.58
CA ASP A 141 1.68 -9.59 -34.80
C ASP A 141 2.40 -10.22 -35.99
N ALA A 142 3.69 -10.55 -35.85
CA ALA A 142 4.46 -11.20 -36.91
C ALA A 142 3.84 -12.55 -37.33
N ARG A 143 3.35 -13.35 -36.37
CA ARG A 143 2.64 -14.60 -36.65
C ARG A 143 1.36 -14.35 -37.44
N TYR A 144 0.58 -13.34 -37.08
CA TYR A 144 -0.64 -13.00 -37.80
C TYR A 144 -0.35 -12.54 -39.23
N GLU A 145 0.68 -11.72 -39.45
CA GLU A 145 1.07 -11.28 -40.80
C GLU A 145 1.42 -12.47 -41.69
N VAL A 146 2.31 -13.36 -41.23
CA VAL A 146 2.69 -14.56 -42.00
C VAL A 146 1.48 -15.46 -42.29
N GLN A 147 0.59 -15.63 -41.29
CA GLN A 147 -0.61 -16.44 -41.48
C GLN A 147 -1.60 -15.78 -42.46
N ALA A 148 -1.76 -14.46 -42.39
CA ALA A 148 -2.60 -13.71 -43.31
C ALA A 148 -2.07 -13.83 -44.75
N ASP A 149 -0.78 -13.62 -44.96
CA ASP A 149 -0.14 -13.77 -46.27
C ASP A 149 -0.27 -15.19 -46.82
N TYR A 150 -0.05 -16.21 -45.99
CA TYR A 150 -0.25 -17.60 -46.39
C TYR A 150 -1.69 -17.86 -46.81
N ASN A 151 -2.68 -17.39 -46.03
CA ASN A 151 -4.10 -17.58 -46.31
C ASN A 151 -4.52 -16.85 -47.58
N ILE A 152 -4.12 -15.58 -47.75
CA ILE A 152 -4.41 -14.77 -48.93
C ILE A 152 -3.82 -15.43 -50.18
N ASN A 153 -2.54 -15.80 -50.13
CA ASN A 153 -1.87 -16.46 -51.26
C ASN A 153 -2.48 -17.81 -51.60
N SER A 154 -2.86 -18.59 -50.59
CA SER A 154 -3.55 -19.87 -50.79
C SER A 154 -4.92 -19.66 -51.44
N GLN A 155 -5.69 -18.68 -50.97
CA GLN A 155 -7.00 -18.36 -51.54
C GLN A 155 -6.89 -17.88 -52.99
N ILE A 156 -5.91 -17.03 -53.30
CA ILE A 156 -5.65 -16.56 -54.68
C ILE A 156 -5.36 -17.76 -55.59
N LYS A 157 -4.49 -18.68 -55.17
CA LYS A 157 -4.16 -19.89 -55.95
C LYS A 157 -5.37 -20.80 -56.15
N LEU A 158 -6.18 -21.00 -55.11
CA LEU A 158 -7.39 -21.81 -55.18
C LEU A 158 -8.44 -21.17 -56.11
N ASN A 159 -8.63 -19.85 -56.02
CA ASN A 159 -9.53 -19.11 -56.92
C ASN A 159 -9.07 -19.24 -58.37
N TYR A 160 -7.77 -19.06 -58.63
CA TYR A 160 -7.20 -19.23 -59.96
C TYR A 160 -7.51 -20.62 -60.53
N ILE A 161 -7.27 -21.68 -59.75
CA ILE A 161 -7.60 -23.05 -60.17
C ILE A 161 -9.10 -23.18 -60.43
N GLY A 162 -9.96 -22.78 -59.50
CA GLY A 162 -11.40 -22.90 -59.64
C GLY A 162 -11.98 -22.17 -60.86
N GLU A 163 -11.44 -21.00 -61.20
CA GLU A 163 -11.86 -20.22 -62.36
C GLU A 163 -11.35 -20.80 -63.68
N HIS A 164 -10.14 -21.36 -63.71
CA HIS A 164 -9.47 -21.79 -64.95
C HIS A 164 -9.56 -23.29 -65.21
N GLN A 165 -10.05 -24.09 -64.26
CA GLN A 165 -10.13 -25.53 -64.41
C GLN A 165 -11.05 -25.96 -65.57
N HIS A 166 -12.16 -25.26 -65.79
CA HIS A 166 -13.03 -25.47 -66.96
C HIS A 166 -12.30 -25.21 -68.29
N ASN A 167 -11.37 -24.24 -68.32
CA ASN A 167 -10.60 -23.93 -69.51
C ASN A 167 -9.54 -25.00 -69.83
N MET A 168 -9.07 -25.73 -68.81
CA MET A 168 -8.13 -26.84 -68.97
C MET A 168 -8.83 -28.16 -69.29
N ASP A 169 -9.97 -28.41 -68.66
CA ASP A 169 -10.83 -29.56 -68.89
C ASP A 169 -12.30 -29.14 -68.83
N PRO A 170 -12.96 -28.99 -70.00
CA PRO A 170 -14.35 -28.58 -70.08
C PRO A 170 -15.35 -29.53 -69.40
N ALA A 171 -14.93 -30.74 -68.98
CA ALA A 171 -15.76 -31.63 -68.19
C ALA A 171 -16.08 -31.07 -66.78
N PHE A 172 -15.23 -30.18 -66.26
CA PHE A 172 -15.52 -29.46 -65.01
C PHE A 172 -16.46 -28.29 -65.30
N PRO A 173 -17.54 -28.10 -64.53
CA PRO A 173 -18.43 -26.96 -64.71
C PRO A 173 -17.72 -25.65 -64.37
N THR A 174 -18.14 -24.55 -65.01
CA THR A 174 -17.71 -23.22 -64.57
C THR A 174 -18.22 -22.92 -63.16
N PHE A 175 -17.57 -21.96 -62.48
CA PHE A 175 -17.97 -21.54 -61.14
C PHE A 175 -19.45 -21.17 -61.07
N ASP A 176 -19.94 -20.35 -62.01
CA ASP A 176 -21.34 -19.89 -62.04
C ASP A 176 -22.32 -21.04 -62.29
N GLU A 177 -21.99 -21.94 -63.21
CA GLU A 177 -22.83 -23.11 -63.51
C GLU A 177 -22.94 -24.06 -62.32
N PHE A 178 -21.84 -24.29 -61.60
CA PHE A 178 -21.83 -25.12 -60.40
C PHE A 178 -22.74 -24.55 -59.32
N PHE A 179 -22.60 -23.26 -59.01
CA PHE A 179 -23.42 -22.61 -57.97
C PHE A 179 -24.88 -22.48 -58.37
N LYS A 180 -25.18 -22.19 -59.65
CA LYS A 180 -26.54 -22.18 -60.18
C LYS A 180 -27.19 -23.55 -60.01
N LYS A 181 -26.53 -24.62 -60.47
CA LYS A 181 -27.06 -26.00 -60.34
C LYS A 181 -27.26 -26.40 -58.89
N LYS A 182 -26.33 -26.05 -57.99
CA LYS A 182 -26.44 -26.31 -56.56
C LYS A 182 -27.65 -25.58 -55.96
N SER A 183 -27.82 -24.30 -56.28
CA SER A 183 -28.95 -23.49 -55.82
C SER A 183 -30.29 -24.07 -56.31
N GLU A 184 -30.38 -24.47 -57.57
CA GLU A 184 -31.58 -25.09 -58.15
C GLU A 184 -31.95 -26.41 -57.44
N ILE A 185 -30.95 -27.25 -57.12
CA ILE A 185 -31.17 -28.48 -56.34
C ILE A 185 -31.67 -28.15 -54.93
N GLU A 186 -31.09 -27.16 -54.26
CA GLU A 186 -31.48 -26.76 -52.91
C GLU A 186 -32.90 -26.20 -52.87
N VAL A 187 -33.25 -25.36 -53.85
CA VAL A 187 -34.62 -24.84 -54.02
C VAL A 187 -35.60 -25.97 -54.29
N SER A 188 -35.26 -26.92 -55.17
CA SER A 188 -36.13 -28.06 -55.47
C SER A 188 -36.37 -28.96 -54.25
N LYS A 189 -35.33 -29.15 -53.42
CA LYS A 189 -35.45 -29.87 -52.14
C LYS A 189 -36.37 -29.14 -51.17
N ALA A 190 -36.20 -27.83 -51.03
CA ALA A 190 -37.07 -27.01 -50.17
C ALA A 190 -38.54 -27.10 -50.61
N MET A 191 -38.81 -27.00 -51.91
CA MET A 191 -40.17 -27.16 -52.45
C MET A 191 -40.74 -28.55 -52.16
N SER A 192 -39.97 -29.62 -52.39
CA SER A 192 -40.44 -30.98 -52.09
C SER A 192 -40.72 -31.22 -50.60
N LEU A 193 -39.99 -30.52 -49.72
CA LEU A 193 -40.23 -30.57 -48.28
C LEU A 193 -41.50 -29.81 -47.91
N GLU A 194 -41.71 -28.64 -48.51
CA GLU A 194 -42.94 -27.85 -48.35
C GLU A 194 -44.16 -28.66 -48.77
N ASP A 195 -44.14 -29.26 -49.98
CA ASP A 195 -45.22 -30.11 -50.49
C ASP A 195 -45.52 -31.27 -49.55
N ARG A 196 -44.47 -31.94 -49.04
CA ARG A 196 -44.62 -33.06 -48.11
C ARG A 196 -45.21 -32.61 -46.78
N VAL A 197 -44.79 -31.45 -46.26
CA VAL A 197 -45.35 -30.88 -45.03
C VAL A 197 -46.82 -30.55 -45.25
N GLU A 198 -47.17 -29.88 -46.35
CA GLU A 198 -48.56 -29.56 -46.70
C GLU A 198 -49.42 -30.82 -46.78
N GLU A 199 -48.96 -31.88 -47.46
CA GLU A 199 -49.66 -33.15 -47.55
C GLU A 199 -49.88 -33.79 -46.16
N THR A 200 -48.85 -33.80 -45.31
CA THR A 200 -48.98 -34.35 -43.94
C THR A 200 -49.94 -33.55 -43.08
N MET A 201 -49.93 -32.22 -43.17
CA MET A 201 -50.85 -31.35 -42.43
C MET A 201 -52.29 -31.51 -42.92
N ASN A 202 -52.50 -31.66 -44.23
CA ASN A 202 -53.81 -31.97 -44.82
C ASN A 202 -54.34 -33.32 -44.34
N LYS A 203 -53.51 -34.38 -44.35
CA LYS A 203 -53.88 -35.72 -43.83
C LYS A 203 -54.20 -35.70 -42.34
N ALA A 204 -53.45 -34.93 -41.55
CA ALA A 204 -53.69 -34.75 -40.12
C ALA A 204 -54.95 -33.91 -39.81
N GLY A 205 -55.63 -33.38 -40.84
CA GLY A 205 -56.85 -32.58 -40.68
C GLY A 205 -56.60 -31.16 -40.16
N PHE A 206 -55.35 -30.70 -40.14
CA PHE A 206 -54.97 -29.37 -39.65
C PHE A 206 -55.68 -28.25 -40.43
N TRP A 207 -55.87 -28.44 -41.74
CA TRP A 207 -56.49 -27.46 -42.63
C TRP A 207 -58.00 -27.63 -42.85
N LYS A 208 -58.64 -28.66 -42.27
CA LYS A 208 -60.09 -28.92 -42.41
C LYS A 208 -60.97 -27.83 -41.79
N GLY A 209 -60.45 -27.03 -40.85
CA GLY A 209 -61.16 -25.95 -40.18
C GLY A 209 -61.09 -24.59 -40.88
N GLN A 210 -60.18 -24.39 -41.84
CA GLN A 210 -60.06 -23.10 -42.55
C GLN A 210 -60.90 -23.00 -43.83
N GLN A 211 -61.32 -24.14 -44.40
CA GLN A 211 -62.18 -24.13 -45.61
C GLN A 211 -63.68 -23.98 -45.31
N THR A 212 -64.12 -24.10 -44.04
CA THR A 212 -65.53 -23.99 -43.65
C THR A 212 -65.92 -22.64 -43.05
N THR A 213 -64.98 -21.73 -42.84
CA THR A 213 -65.25 -20.33 -42.45
C THR A 213 -65.10 -19.43 -43.66
N GLY A 214 -66.10 -19.52 -44.54
CA GLY A 214 -66.32 -18.61 -45.68
C GLY A 214 -67.76 -18.11 -45.66
N LEU A 215 -68.19 -17.56 -44.52
CA LEU A 215 -69.29 -16.60 -44.42
C LEU A 215 -68.69 -15.35 -43.78
N ASP A 216 -68.59 -14.31 -44.60
CA ASP A 216 -68.37 -12.90 -44.27
C ASP A 216 -67.35 -12.58 -43.17
N THR A 217 -66.12 -12.27 -43.59
CA THR A 217 -65.41 -11.15 -42.98
C THR A 217 -64.53 -10.49 -44.05
N GLU A 218 -64.95 -9.31 -44.49
CA GLU A 218 -64.10 -8.34 -45.17
C GLU A 218 -62.81 -8.17 -44.37
N ASP A 219 -61.66 -8.50 -44.95
CA ASP A 219 -60.45 -7.69 -44.81
C ASP A 219 -59.31 -8.19 -45.73
N THR A 220 -59.15 -7.44 -46.82
CA THR A 220 -57.88 -7.00 -47.40
C THR A 220 -56.75 -8.02 -47.65
N THR A 221 -56.62 -8.53 -48.88
CA THR A 221 -55.44 -8.30 -49.76
C THR A 221 -55.52 -9.11 -51.08
N PRO A 222 -55.93 -8.49 -52.21
CA PRO A 222 -55.96 -9.16 -53.52
C PRO A 222 -54.57 -9.46 -54.12
N GLN A 223 -53.48 -9.06 -53.46
CA GLN A 223 -52.14 -9.04 -54.03
C GLN A 223 -51.40 -10.39 -53.96
N ALA A 224 -51.76 -11.26 -53.01
CA ALA A 224 -51.12 -12.58 -52.86
C ALA A 224 -51.58 -13.59 -53.94
N ASN A 225 -52.86 -13.55 -54.31
CA ASN A 225 -53.42 -14.48 -55.30
C ASN A 225 -53.08 -14.12 -56.76
N ALA A 226 -52.80 -12.84 -57.06
CA ALA A 226 -52.37 -12.44 -58.41
C ALA A 226 -50.94 -12.88 -58.75
N ARG A 227 -50.04 -13.03 -57.75
CA ARG A 227 -48.68 -13.53 -57.96
C ARG A 227 -48.60 -15.06 -58.11
N ARG A 228 -49.50 -15.81 -57.48
CA ARG A 228 -49.54 -17.28 -57.57
C ARG A 228 -49.91 -17.80 -58.97
N LYS A 229 -50.86 -17.16 -59.66
CA LYS A 229 -51.23 -17.58 -61.04
C LYS A 229 -50.17 -17.27 -62.10
N LYS A 230 -49.33 -16.25 -61.90
CA LYS A 230 -48.30 -15.86 -62.88
C LYS A 230 -47.05 -16.75 -62.90
N LYS A 231 -46.82 -17.55 -61.85
CA LYS A 231 -45.67 -18.47 -61.76
C LYS A 231 -45.93 -19.86 -62.36
N HIS A 232 -47.18 -20.19 -62.67
CA HIS A 232 -47.52 -21.50 -63.22
C HIS A 232 -47.56 -21.56 -64.76
N ASP A 233 -47.56 -20.39 -65.42
CA ASP A 233 -47.62 -20.24 -66.88
C ASP A 233 -46.29 -19.79 -67.53
N LYS A 234 -45.14 -20.06 -66.89
CA LYS A 234 -43.82 -19.91 -67.53
C LYS A 234 -42.88 -21.04 -67.15
#